data_AF-W6PZV3-F1
#
_entry.id   AF-W6PZV3-F1
#
_cell.length_a   1.000
_cell.length_b   1.000
_cell.length_c   1.000
_cell.angle_alpha   90.00
_cell.angle_beta   90.00
_cell.angle_gamma   90.00
#
_symmetry.space_group_name_H-M   'P 1'
#
loop_
_entity.id
_entity.type
_entity.pdbx_description
1 polymer ?
#
loop_
_entity_poly.entity_id
_entity_poly.type
_entity_poly.pdbx_seq_one_letter_code
_entity_poly.pdbx_strand_id
1 'polypeptide(L)'
;MTREIPGFYYDPEKKKYFKIQANHVAPPNAQYSQQSVKRKRSELATHENKTRFRQRENKEMIRKAPSLRHPLVNLQREIGAIESSSRARQEQQARIQASQLHRGELHRFEPWPSSYSIRYVLRNPRSGTLIAGSARGYESSVSVCFPDIDESQWSYDHTMERVLFREPYSLGSMSLSHSGYLLATMNEGPQGDCFLSAHLLPEPDEGGNYRWPTFSHPIRIRPHYPMSFWCSAAQPAGSSAYFAIGTSEGLHTLEGTSSHWTLSKKPFKGNILPTRTRAPPKHSSQRSVHAVEWMSQDVIAAGQKNSNIFLHDMRSGGSATRLRHNDAVMEMKQMDEYRLVAAGPSSLRMYDLRFAPKMLERHDSSKPYLTFPEFSSLPFPTFDLSTELGLLASPSQDCKIQLFSLQTGLQVSSPLTGHQYSSPPSCVRFEYGNDTPEWRGPHGPSLLVGTDDVVEQWTW
;
A
#
# COMPACT_ATOMS: atom_id res chain seq x y z
N MET A 1 -2.46 -26.97 -47.18
CA MET A 1 -1.18 -26.35 -46.81
C MET A 1 -0.51 -25.84 -48.07
N THR A 2 -0.20 -24.55 -48.14
CA THR A 2 0.58 -23.96 -49.23
C THR A 2 2.01 -24.47 -49.14
N ARG A 3 2.56 -25.02 -50.23
CA ARG A 3 3.92 -25.56 -50.26
C ARG A 3 4.94 -24.40 -50.25
N GLU A 4 5.90 -24.43 -49.34
CA GLU A 4 6.99 -23.46 -49.38
C GLU A 4 7.96 -23.80 -50.52
N ILE A 5 8.12 -22.87 -51.47
CA ILE A 5 9.06 -23.00 -52.58
C ILE A 5 10.27 -22.10 -52.27
N PRO A 6 11.49 -22.64 -52.15
CA PRO A 6 12.69 -21.84 -51.89
C PRO A 6 12.86 -20.70 -52.91
N GLY A 7 13.07 -19.48 -52.42
CA GLY A 7 13.22 -18.28 -53.26
C GLY A 7 11.90 -17.65 -53.75
N PHE A 8 10.74 -18.22 -53.41
CA PHE A 8 9.43 -17.66 -53.73
C PHE A 8 8.59 -17.42 -52.47
N TYR A 9 7.80 -16.36 -52.49
CA TYR A 9 6.81 -16.03 -51.45
C TYR A 9 5.41 -16.23 -52.01
N TYR A 10 4.56 -16.97 -51.28
CA TYR A 10 3.16 -17.13 -51.64
C TYR A 10 2.35 -15.93 -51.12
N ASP A 11 1.73 -15.20 -52.04
CA ASP A 11 0.82 -14.11 -51.68
C ASP A 11 -0.62 -14.64 -51.57
N PRO A 12 -1.22 -14.64 -50.37
CA PRO A 12 -2.56 -15.20 -50.14
C PRO A 12 -3.67 -14.41 -50.83
N GLU A 13 -3.49 -13.10 -51.05
CA GLU A 13 -4.50 -12.26 -51.72
C GLU A 13 -4.56 -12.57 -53.21
N LYS A 14 -3.38 -12.72 -53.83
CA LYS A 14 -3.23 -12.98 -55.28
C LYS A 14 -3.21 -14.47 -55.62
N LYS A 15 -3.18 -15.36 -54.61
CA LYS A 15 -3.11 -16.82 -54.71
C LYS A 15 -1.98 -17.32 -55.65
N LYS A 16 -0.85 -16.62 -55.68
CA LYS A 16 0.29 -16.89 -56.59
C LYS A 16 1.64 -16.77 -55.87
N TYR A 17 2.65 -17.45 -56.39
CA TYR A 17 4.03 -17.34 -55.92
C TYR A 17 4.75 -16.19 -56.63
N PHE A 18 5.44 -15.36 -55.86
CA PHE A 18 6.27 -14.26 -56.34
C PHE A 18 7.73 -14.52 -55.98
N LYS A 19 8.64 -14.29 -56.92
CA LYS A 19 10.07 -14.45 -56.69
C LYS A 19 10.55 -13.40 -55.70
N ILE A 20 11.24 -13.84 -54.64
CA ILE A 20 11.79 -12.94 -53.63
C ILE A 20 13.02 -12.25 -54.24
N GLN A 21 12.98 -10.92 -54.32
CA GLN A 21 14.09 -10.13 -54.84
C GLN A 21 15.07 -9.76 -53.72
N ALA A 22 16.37 -9.74 -54.03
CA ALA A 22 17.38 -9.24 -53.10
C ALA A 22 17.18 -7.73 -52.86
N ASN A 23 17.46 -7.27 -51.64
CA ASN A 23 17.15 -5.90 -51.23
C ASN A 23 17.83 -4.81 -52.09
N HIS A 24 18.98 -5.12 -52.69
CA HIS A 24 19.73 -4.19 -53.55
C HIS A 24 19.24 -4.15 -55.00
N VAL A 25 18.41 -5.11 -55.44
CA VAL A 25 17.83 -5.17 -56.81
C VAL A 25 16.39 -4.69 -56.81
N ALA A 26 15.73 -4.72 -55.65
CA ALA A 26 14.33 -4.39 -55.52
C ALA A 26 14.11 -2.86 -55.47
N PRO A 27 13.11 -2.31 -56.19
CA PRO A 27 12.72 -0.91 -56.05
C PRO A 27 12.42 -0.55 -54.57
N PRO A 28 12.62 0.72 -54.16
CA PRO A 28 12.51 1.15 -52.76
C PRO A 28 11.13 0.94 -52.09
N ASN A 29 10.10 0.49 -52.82
CA ASN A 29 8.77 0.14 -52.29
C ASN A 29 8.29 -1.26 -52.75
N ALA A 30 9.20 -2.17 -53.07
CA ALA A 30 8.86 -3.50 -53.55
C ALA A 30 8.25 -4.38 -52.43
N GLN A 31 7.02 -4.86 -52.66
CA GLN A 31 6.26 -5.69 -51.71
C GLN A 31 6.81 -7.11 -51.50
N TYR A 32 7.76 -7.55 -52.34
CA TYR A 32 8.32 -8.91 -52.38
C TYR A 32 9.86 -8.94 -52.26
N SER A 33 10.45 -7.91 -51.62
CA SER A 33 11.86 -7.91 -51.21
C SER A 33 12.12 -8.88 -50.05
N GLN A 34 13.37 -9.33 -49.86
CA GLN A 34 13.73 -10.20 -48.73
C GLN A 34 13.34 -9.60 -47.38
N GLN A 35 13.54 -8.29 -47.18
CA GLN A 35 13.19 -7.62 -45.92
C GLN A 35 11.67 -7.53 -45.71
N SER A 36 10.89 -7.22 -46.75
CA SER A 36 9.42 -7.12 -46.65
C SER A 36 8.77 -8.49 -46.42
N VAL A 37 9.27 -9.55 -47.08
CA VAL A 37 8.81 -10.93 -46.86
C VAL A 37 9.15 -11.41 -45.45
N LYS A 38 10.36 -11.11 -44.94
CA LYS A 38 10.74 -11.42 -43.56
C LYS A 38 9.82 -10.73 -42.55
N ARG A 39 9.50 -9.45 -42.78
CA ARG A 39 8.55 -8.69 -41.95
C ARG A 39 7.16 -9.31 -41.98
N LYS A 40 6.60 -9.57 -43.16
CA LYS A 40 5.27 -10.21 -43.32
C LYS A 40 5.19 -11.57 -42.63
N ARG A 41 6.25 -12.40 -42.73
CA ARG A 41 6.32 -13.70 -42.03
C ARG A 41 6.30 -13.52 -40.50
N SER A 42 7.03 -12.52 -39.98
CA SER A 42 7.04 -12.22 -38.54
C SER A 42 5.69 -11.69 -38.03
N GLU A 43 5.01 -10.85 -38.83
CA GLU A 43 3.67 -10.34 -38.54
C GLU A 43 2.63 -11.48 -38.56
N LEU A 44 2.75 -12.41 -39.51
CA LEU A 44 1.87 -13.56 -39.60
C LEU A 44 2.06 -14.51 -38.42
N ALA A 45 3.31 -14.80 -38.03
CA ALA A 45 3.62 -15.60 -36.84
C ALA A 45 3.12 -14.96 -35.53
N THR A 46 3.23 -13.65 -35.39
CA THR A 46 2.69 -12.92 -34.22
C THR A 46 1.16 -12.94 -34.23
N HIS A 47 0.52 -12.82 -35.39
CA HIS A 47 -0.93 -12.96 -35.52
C HIS A 47 -1.42 -14.37 -35.16
N GLU A 48 -0.77 -15.41 -35.69
CA GLU A 48 -1.07 -16.82 -35.37
C GLU A 48 -0.88 -17.14 -33.89
N ASN A 49 0.18 -16.63 -33.27
CA ASN A 49 0.38 -16.78 -31.83
C ASN A 49 -0.74 -16.10 -31.03
N LYS A 50 -1.19 -14.91 -31.45
CA LYS A 50 -2.30 -14.19 -30.81
C LYS A 50 -3.63 -14.91 -30.98
N THR A 51 -3.92 -15.47 -32.15
CA THR A 51 -5.15 -16.26 -32.37
C THR A 51 -5.12 -17.55 -31.58
N ARG A 52 -3.99 -18.25 -31.54
CA ARG A 52 -3.79 -19.47 -30.72
C ARG A 52 -3.95 -19.18 -29.24
N PHE A 53 -3.41 -18.07 -28.75
CA PHE A 53 -3.58 -17.62 -27.38
C PHE A 53 -5.06 -17.35 -27.04
N ARG A 54 -5.78 -16.61 -27.89
CA ARG A 54 -7.23 -16.38 -27.74
C ARG A 54 -8.04 -17.67 -27.78
N GLN A 55 -7.68 -18.62 -28.63
CA GLN A 55 -8.34 -19.92 -28.69
C GLN A 55 -8.12 -20.73 -27.41
N ARG A 56 -6.91 -20.67 -26.85
CA ARG A 56 -6.59 -21.29 -25.56
C ARG A 56 -7.37 -20.64 -24.42
N GLU A 57 -7.38 -19.32 -24.32
CA GLU A 57 -8.21 -18.59 -23.33
C GLU A 57 -9.69 -18.99 -23.45
N ASN A 58 -10.24 -19.05 -24.67
CA ASN A 58 -11.62 -19.45 -24.88
C ASN A 58 -11.93 -20.90 -24.50
N LYS A 59 -10.93 -21.80 -24.50
CA LYS A 59 -11.07 -23.19 -24.06
C LYS A 59 -10.91 -23.33 -22.55
N GLU A 60 -10.02 -22.55 -21.95
CA GLU A 60 -9.71 -22.58 -20.51
C GLU A 60 -10.72 -21.75 -19.69
N MET A 61 -11.41 -20.79 -20.30
CA MET A 61 -12.48 -20.02 -19.65
C MET A 61 -13.78 -20.82 -19.58
N ILE A 62 -14.36 -20.88 -18.38
CA ILE A 62 -15.70 -21.43 -18.16
C ILE A 62 -16.72 -20.57 -18.91
N ARG A 63 -17.32 -21.15 -19.96
CA ARG A 63 -18.43 -20.52 -20.68
C ARG A 63 -19.73 -20.73 -19.90
N LYS A 64 -20.25 -19.65 -19.29
CA LYS A 64 -21.60 -19.67 -18.72
C LYS A 64 -22.63 -19.94 -19.82
N ALA A 65 -23.63 -20.76 -19.52
CA ALA A 65 -24.71 -21.07 -20.45
C ALA A 65 -25.41 -19.78 -20.94
N PRO A 66 -25.79 -19.68 -22.23
CA PRO A 66 -26.50 -18.51 -22.77
C PRO A 66 -27.83 -18.23 -22.06
N SER A 67 -28.50 -19.27 -21.57
CA SER A 67 -29.73 -19.17 -20.78
C SER A 67 -29.56 -18.39 -19.48
N LEU A 68 -28.39 -18.50 -18.82
CA LEU A 68 -28.04 -17.73 -17.61
C LEU A 68 -27.79 -16.24 -17.90
N ARG A 69 -27.79 -15.82 -19.16
CA ARG A 69 -27.75 -14.40 -19.56
C ARG A 69 -29.13 -13.86 -19.92
N HIS A 70 -30.15 -14.72 -19.96
CA HIS A 70 -31.48 -14.33 -20.34
C HIS A 70 -32.21 -13.72 -19.12
N PRO A 71 -32.72 -12.48 -19.20
CA PRO A 71 -33.32 -11.77 -18.06
C PRO A 71 -34.57 -12.45 -17.47
N LEU A 72 -35.08 -13.50 -18.12
CA LEU A 72 -36.26 -14.26 -17.71
C LEU A 72 -35.97 -15.71 -17.26
N VAL A 73 -34.73 -16.21 -17.36
CA VAL A 73 -34.39 -17.63 -17.07
C VAL A 73 -33.37 -17.72 -15.92
N ASN A 74 -33.51 -16.85 -14.93
CA ASN A 74 -32.74 -16.94 -13.69
C ASN A 74 -33.63 -17.52 -12.59
N LEU A 75 -33.31 -18.76 -12.19
CA LEU A 75 -33.90 -19.47 -11.04
C LEU A 75 -33.87 -18.63 -9.75
N GLN A 76 -32.96 -17.65 -9.69
CA GLN A 76 -32.80 -16.71 -8.57
C GLN A 76 -33.97 -15.69 -8.46
N ARG A 77 -34.64 -15.35 -9.57
CA ARG A 77 -35.79 -14.43 -9.56
C ARG A 77 -37.04 -15.10 -8.96
N GLU A 78 -37.17 -16.41 -9.16
CA GLU A 78 -38.28 -17.21 -8.61
C GLU A 78 -38.16 -17.41 -7.08
N ILE A 79 -36.94 -17.37 -6.53
CA ILE A 79 -36.69 -17.42 -5.07
C ILE A 79 -36.57 -16.03 -4.42
N GLY A 80 -36.86 -14.95 -5.14
CA GLY A 80 -36.77 -13.57 -4.60
C GLY A 80 -35.34 -13.06 -4.37
N ALA A 81 -34.32 -13.79 -4.83
CA ALA A 81 -32.93 -13.37 -4.72
C ALA A 81 -32.58 -12.42 -5.87
N ILE A 82 -32.64 -11.11 -5.62
CA ILE A 82 -31.99 -10.12 -6.48
C ILE A 82 -30.48 -10.36 -6.38
N GLU A 83 -29.90 -11.07 -7.36
CA GLU A 83 -28.44 -11.16 -7.49
C GLU A 83 -27.90 -9.82 -7.97
N SER A 84 -27.77 -8.85 -7.08
CA SER A 84 -26.58 -8.01 -7.18
C SER A 84 -25.41 -8.95 -6.93
N SER A 85 -24.45 -9.01 -7.87
CA SER A 85 -23.20 -9.74 -7.61
C SER A 85 -22.67 -9.30 -6.24
N SER A 86 -22.09 -10.20 -5.43
CA SER A 86 -21.58 -9.84 -4.09
C SER A 86 -20.78 -8.53 -4.10
N ARG A 87 -20.03 -8.27 -5.18
CA ARG A 87 -19.29 -7.04 -5.44
C ARG A 87 -20.16 -5.82 -5.70
N ALA A 88 -21.24 -5.95 -6.49
CA ALA A 88 -22.19 -4.88 -6.73
C ALA A 88 -22.99 -4.54 -5.46
N ARG A 89 -23.30 -5.55 -4.64
CA ARG A 89 -23.93 -5.34 -3.33
C ARG A 89 -22.99 -4.61 -2.36
N GLN A 90 -21.73 -5.05 -2.29
CA GLN A 90 -20.69 -4.39 -1.49
C GLN A 90 -20.45 -2.96 -1.97
N GLU A 91 -20.39 -2.71 -3.27
CA GLU A 91 -20.27 -1.35 -3.84
C GLU A 91 -21.46 -0.47 -3.46
N GLN A 92 -22.68 -1.00 -3.55
CA GLN A 92 -23.88 -0.24 -3.17
C GLN A 92 -23.89 0.04 -1.66
N GLN A 93 -23.51 -0.94 -0.83
CA GLN A 93 -23.38 -0.78 0.61
C GLN A 93 -22.33 0.27 0.96
N ALA A 94 -21.14 0.20 0.36
CA ALA A 94 -20.05 1.15 0.55
C ALA A 94 -20.50 2.59 0.25
N ARG A 95 -21.26 2.80 -0.83
CA ARG A 95 -21.79 4.12 -1.20
C ARG A 95 -22.87 4.62 -0.23
N ILE A 96 -23.77 3.73 0.21
CA ILE A 96 -24.81 4.08 1.18
C ILE A 96 -24.16 4.44 2.51
N GLN A 97 -23.27 3.60 3.02
CA GLN A 97 -22.50 3.87 4.22
C GLN A 97 -21.74 5.20 4.07
N ALA A 98 -21.08 5.44 2.93
CA ALA A 98 -20.32 6.68 2.72
C ALA A 98 -21.21 7.92 2.76
N SER A 99 -22.46 7.81 2.32
CA SER A 99 -23.42 8.90 2.37
C SER A 99 -23.90 9.26 3.80
N GLN A 100 -23.72 8.34 4.76
CA GLN A 100 -24.16 8.50 6.16
C GLN A 100 -23.04 8.98 7.09
N LEU A 101 -21.85 9.26 6.54
CA LEU A 101 -20.70 9.69 7.33
C LEU A 101 -20.98 10.95 8.17
N HIS A 102 -20.78 10.83 9.48
CA HIS A 102 -20.92 11.91 10.45
C HIS A 102 -19.55 12.34 10.99
N ARG A 103 -19.29 13.65 10.97
CA ARG A 103 -18.06 14.27 11.48
C ARG A 103 -18.17 14.57 12.96
N GLY A 104 -17.17 14.18 13.74
CA GLY A 104 -16.94 14.63 15.12
C GLY A 104 -15.49 15.06 15.32
N GLU A 105 -15.27 16.14 16.06
CA GLU A 105 -13.94 16.44 16.61
C GLU A 105 -13.69 15.47 17.76
N LEU A 106 -12.65 14.66 17.65
CA LEU A 106 -12.35 13.63 18.64
C LEU A 106 -11.49 14.19 19.76
N HIS A 107 -10.40 14.87 19.37
CA HIS A 107 -9.45 15.44 20.30
C HIS A 107 -8.62 16.52 19.62
N ARG A 108 -8.28 17.56 20.37
CA ARG A 108 -7.32 18.58 19.98
C ARG A 108 -6.10 18.45 20.87
N PHE A 109 -4.99 18.02 20.29
CA PHE A 109 -3.73 17.92 21.02
C PHE A 109 -3.24 19.33 21.34
N GLU A 110 -2.78 19.55 22.58
CA GLU A 110 -2.34 20.89 22.99
C GLU A 110 -1.21 21.41 22.07
N PRO A 111 -1.41 22.56 21.39
CA PRO A 111 -0.38 23.14 20.53
C PRO A 111 0.77 23.67 21.39
N TRP A 112 1.82 22.86 21.55
CA TRP A 112 3.03 23.22 22.28
C TRP A 112 3.68 24.51 21.70
N PRO A 113 3.94 25.58 22.50
CA PRO A 113 4.05 27.04 22.23
C PRO A 113 4.08 27.64 20.80
N SER A 114 3.65 26.91 19.78
CA SER A 114 3.83 27.16 18.36
C SER A 114 3.02 26.15 17.56
N SER A 115 2.58 26.51 16.35
CA SER A 115 1.81 25.59 15.50
C SER A 115 2.60 24.34 15.13
N TYR A 116 2.15 23.19 15.63
CA TYR A 116 2.54 21.86 15.17
C TYR A 116 1.48 21.33 14.21
N SER A 117 1.89 20.47 13.29
CA SER A 117 0.95 19.73 12.44
C SER A 117 1.11 18.25 12.73
N ILE A 118 0.02 17.61 13.15
CA ILE A 118 -0.10 16.16 13.23
C ILE A 118 0.30 15.59 11.88
N ARG A 119 1.07 14.52 11.88
CA ARG A 119 1.54 13.78 10.69
C ARG A 119 1.06 12.34 10.66
N TYR A 120 0.85 11.76 11.83
CA TYR A 120 0.39 10.39 11.99
C TYR A 120 -0.62 10.33 13.13
N VAL A 121 -1.70 9.59 12.92
CA VAL A 121 -2.69 9.28 13.95
C VAL A 121 -2.87 7.78 13.99
N LEU A 122 -2.83 7.22 15.20
CA LEU A 122 -3.12 5.82 15.48
C LEU A 122 -3.98 5.76 16.74
N ARG A 123 -4.93 4.83 16.79
CA ARG A 123 -5.58 4.45 18.04
C ARG A 123 -5.21 3.01 18.35
N ASN A 124 -4.84 2.73 19.59
CA ASN A 124 -4.58 1.37 20.01
C ASN A 124 -5.92 0.62 20.15
N PRO A 125 -6.18 -0.43 19.35
CA PRO A 125 -7.46 -1.13 19.45
C PRO A 125 -7.64 -1.81 20.81
N ARG A 126 -6.56 -2.21 21.50
CA ARG A 126 -6.65 -2.90 22.80
C ARG A 126 -6.91 -1.96 23.96
N SER A 127 -6.33 -0.76 23.91
CA SER A 127 -6.32 0.18 25.03
C SER A 127 -7.11 1.45 24.75
N GLY A 128 -7.59 1.68 23.53
CA GLY A 128 -8.24 2.92 23.11
C GLY A 128 -7.34 4.17 23.14
N THR A 129 -6.08 4.04 23.51
CA THR A 129 -5.14 5.16 23.56
C THR A 129 -5.02 5.79 22.18
N LEU A 130 -5.36 7.08 22.08
CA LEU A 130 -5.15 7.87 20.88
C LEU A 130 -3.69 8.34 20.86
N ILE A 131 -3.04 8.22 19.72
CA ILE A 131 -1.62 8.49 19.55
C ILE A 131 -1.49 9.45 18.37
N ALA A 132 -0.85 10.59 18.59
CA ALA A 132 -0.53 11.55 17.54
C ALA A 132 0.97 11.77 17.46
N GLY A 133 1.52 11.60 16.25
CA GLY A 133 2.86 12.05 15.91
C GLY A 133 2.77 13.39 15.21
N SER A 134 3.30 14.44 15.82
CA SER A 134 3.28 15.80 15.30
C SER A 134 4.67 16.26 14.89
N ALA A 135 4.74 17.10 13.86
CA ALA A 135 5.99 17.64 13.34
C ALA A 135 5.94 19.17 13.22
N ARG A 136 7.07 19.81 13.48
CA ARG A 136 7.32 21.23 13.27
C ARG A 136 8.75 21.43 12.78
N GLY A 137 8.91 21.76 11.50
CA GLY A 137 10.24 21.86 10.90
C GLY A 137 11.01 20.55 11.05
N TYR A 138 12.13 20.58 11.77
CA TYR A 138 12.97 19.42 12.08
C TYR A 138 12.76 18.85 13.49
N GLU A 139 11.77 19.35 14.24
CA GLU A 139 11.39 18.77 15.53
C GLU A 139 10.11 17.95 15.40
N SER A 140 10.07 16.80 16.07
CA SER A 140 8.88 15.97 16.15
C SER A 140 8.59 15.60 17.59
N SER A 141 7.30 15.43 17.89
CA SER A 141 6.83 14.93 19.17
C SER A 141 5.82 13.83 18.93
N VAL A 142 5.74 12.91 19.90
CA VAL A 142 4.67 11.93 19.95
C VAL A 142 3.92 12.15 21.25
N SER A 143 2.62 12.42 21.15
CA SER A 143 1.70 12.55 22.28
C SER A 143 0.71 11.39 22.27
N VAL A 144 0.26 11.02 23.46
CA VAL A 144 -0.82 10.06 23.66
C VAL A 144 -1.92 10.69 24.49
N CYS A 145 -3.17 10.39 24.16
CA CYS A 145 -4.32 10.74 24.97
C CYS A 145 -5.02 9.44 25.37
N PHE A 146 -5.10 9.18 26.67
CA PHE A 146 -5.83 8.03 27.19
C PHE A 146 -7.34 8.33 27.13
N PRO A 147 -8.16 7.38 26.67
CA PRO A 147 -9.59 7.59 26.68
C PRO A 147 -10.08 7.60 28.13
N ASP A 148 -10.94 8.55 28.45
CA ASP A 148 -11.86 8.39 29.56
C ASP A 148 -13.06 7.56 29.08
N ILE A 149 -13.63 6.79 29.99
CA ILE A 149 -14.66 5.80 29.66
C ILE A 149 -15.91 6.15 30.45
N ASP A 150 -16.81 6.85 29.78
CA ASP A 150 -18.15 7.15 30.28
C ASP A 150 -19.17 6.32 29.51
N GLU A 151 -20.03 5.58 30.22
CA GLU A 151 -21.16 4.84 29.64
C GLU A 151 -20.79 3.98 28.41
N SER A 152 -19.61 3.34 28.42
CA SER A 152 -19.05 2.52 27.33
C SER A 152 -18.64 3.26 26.05
N GLN A 153 -18.62 4.60 26.06
CA GLN A 153 -18.02 5.42 25.02
C GLN A 153 -16.65 5.96 25.44
N TRP A 154 -15.75 6.12 24.46
CA TRP A 154 -14.47 6.77 24.68
C TRP A 154 -14.61 8.28 24.47
N SER A 155 -14.23 9.04 25.48
CA SER A 155 -14.02 10.48 25.39
C SER A 155 -12.53 10.79 25.56
N TYR A 156 -12.03 11.83 24.90
CA TYR A 156 -10.62 12.19 24.93
C TYR A 156 -10.45 13.62 25.45
N ASP A 157 -10.26 13.73 26.76
CA ASP A 157 -10.03 15.02 27.40
C ASP A 157 -8.55 15.41 27.40
N HIS A 158 -8.27 16.70 27.33
CA HIS A 158 -6.90 17.27 27.36
C HIS A 158 -6.14 16.89 28.64
N THR A 159 -6.84 16.70 29.77
CA THR A 159 -6.23 16.30 31.04
C THR A 159 -5.59 14.90 31.00
N MET A 160 -6.04 14.05 30.07
CA MET A 160 -5.52 12.70 29.82
C MET A 160 -4.37 12.67 28.81
N GLU A 161 -4.01 13.81 28.22
CA GLU A 161 -2.88 13.92 27.30
C GLU A 161 -1.54 13.77 28.02
N ARG A 162 -0.63 12.99 27.46
CA ARG A 162 0.75 12.84 27.90
C ARG A 162 1.68 12.90 26.69
N VAL A 163 2.75 13.69 26.80
CA VAL A 163 3.82 13.68 25.79
C VAL A 163 4.72 12.47 26.06
N LEU A 164 4.84 11.57 25.09
CA LEU A 164 5.75 10.41 25.19
C LEU A 164 7.21 10.85 25.10
N PHE A 165 7.53 11.64 24.09
CA PHE A 165 8.84 12.23 23.90
C PHE A 165 8.78 13.35 22.86
N ARG A 166 9.82 14.19 22.90
CA ARG A 166 10.11 15.23 21.91
C ARG A 166 11.57 15.15 21.55
N GLU A 167 11.84 15.16 20.26
CA GLU A 167 13.19 14.97 19.74
C GLU A 167 13.40 15.91 18.54
N PRO A 168 14.59 16.53 18.38
CA PRO A 168 14.93 17.37 17.24
C PRO A 168 15.25 16.52 16.00
N TYR A 169 14.31 15.65 15.64
CA TYR A 169 14.37 14.72 14.52
C TYR A 169 13.07 14.81 13.73
N SER A 170 13.14 14.49 12.44
CA SER A 170 11.99 14.32 11.56
C SER A 170 11.37 12.93 11.74
N LEU A 171 10.09 12.89 12.10
CA LEU A 171 9.32 11.66 12.24
C LEU A 171 8.98 11.08 10.86
N GLY A 172 9.61 9.95 10.52
CA GLY A 172 9.43 9.28 9.22
C GLY A 172 8.19 8.40 9.11
N SER A 173 7.78 7.73 10.20
CA SER A 173 6.64 6.82 10.25
C SER A 173 6.34 6.38 11.68
N MET A 174 5.12 5.91 11.90
CA MET A 174 4.70 5.29 13.15
C MET A 174 3.95 3.99 12.87
N SER A 175 4.22 2.96 13.65
CA SER A 175 3.49 1.68 13.58
C SER A 175 3.25 1.11 14.96
N LEU A 176 2.07 0.53 15.16
CA LEU A 176 1.65 -0.08 16.41
C LEU A 176 1.57 -1.60 16.24
N SER A 177 2.27 -2.34 17.10
CA SER A 177 2.22 -3.81 17.14
C SER A 177 1.01 -4.32 17.91
N HIS A 178 0.53 -5.51 17.54
CA HIS A 178 -0.50 -6.25 18.27
C HIS A 178 -0.15 -6.45 19.77
N SER A 179 1.14 -6.43 20.13
CA SER A 179 1.60 -6.57 21.51
C SER A 179 1.71 -5.24 22.27
N GLY A 180 1.18 -4.14 21.72
CA GLY A 180 1.12 -2.83 22.39
C GLY A 180 2.39 -1.97 22.27
N TYR A 181 3.38 -2.41 21.50
CA TYR A 181 4.57 -1.59 21.22
C TYR A 181 4.30 -0.60 20.09
N LEU A 182 4.55 0.68 20.36
CA LEU A 182 4.63 1.75 19.38
C LEU A 182 6.07 1.89 18.90
N LEU A 183 6.28 1.77 17.59
CA LEU A 183 7.54 2.05 16.93
C LEU A 183 7.45 3.37 16.17
N ALA A 184 8.40 4.27 16.42
CA ALA A 184 8.54 5.52 15.69
C ALA A 184 9.94 5.60 15.04
N THR A 185 9.98 5.93 13.75
CA THR A 185 11.24 6.08 13.00
C THR A 185 11.66 7.55 12.96
N MET A 186 12.84 7.87 13.49
CA MET A 186 13.35 9.25 13.61
C MET A 186 14.55 9.48 12.70
N ASN A 187 14.46 10.47 11.82
CA ASN A 187 15.47 10.81 10.82
C ASN A 187 15.97 12.24 10.98
N GLU A 188 17.02 12.59 10.24
CA GLU A 188 17.48 13.98 10.08
C GLU A 188 17.75 14.68 11.43
N GLY A 189 18.42 13.97 12.34
CA GLY A 189 18.83 14.55 13.62
C GLY A 189 19.85 15.68 13.47
N PRO A 190 20.21 16.36 14.59
CA PRO A 190 21.12 17.51 14.56
C PRO A 190 22.51 17.20 14.00
N GLN A 191 22.94 15.93 14.09
CA GLN A 191 24.21 15.44 13.56
C GLN A 191 24.05 14.67 12.24
N GLY A 192 22.86 14.72 11.63
CA GLY A 192 22.48 13.85 10.52
C GLY A 192 22.28 12.39 10.92
N ASP A 193 22.11 12.11 12.21
CA ASP A 193 21.87 10.79 12.76
C ASP A 193 20.38 10.40 12.70
N CYS A 194 20.12 9.11 12.91
CA CYS A 194 18.77 8.57 12.96
C CYS A 194 18.68 7.54 14.09
N PHE A 195 17.45 7.26 14.54
CA PHE A 195 17.19 6.21 15.50
C PHE A 195 15.76 5.68 15.40
N LEU A 196 15.52 4.54 16.01
CA LEU A 196 14.20 3.99 16.22
C LEU A 196 13.83 4.15 17.69
N SER A 197 12.62 4.63 17.95
CA SER A 197 12.07 4.71 19.31
C SER A 197 10.99 3.65 19.47
N ALA A 198 11.17 2.72 20.40
CA ALA A 198 10.17 1.71 20.74
C ALA A 198 9.63 1.96 22.16
N HIS A 199 8.31 2.06 22.28
CA HIS A 199 7.60 2.33 23.54
C HIS A 199 6.50 1.30 23.76
N LEU A 200 6.47 0.68 24.93
CA LEU A 200 5.33 -0.13 25.36
C LEU A 200 4.26 0.81 25.92
N LEU A 201 3.07 0.81 25.32
CA LEU A 201 1.95 1.60 25.82
C LEU A 201 1.22 0.88 26.96
N PRO A 202 0.74 1.61 27.98
CA PRO A 202 0.00 1.01 29.07
C PRO A 202 -1.37 0.53 28.59
N GLU A 203 -1.83 -0.54 29.21
CA GLU A 203 -3.20 -1.03 29.07
C GLU A 203 -4.01 -0.56 30.28
N PRO A 204 -5.33 -0.36 30.12
CA PRO A 204 -6.19 -0.03 31.25
C PRO A 204 -6.21 -1.20 32.24
N ASP A 205 -6.12 -0.91 33.53
CA ASP A 205 -6.38 -1.89 34.58
C ASP A 205 -7.88 -2.26 34.66
N GLU A 206 -8.26 -3.19 35.53
CA GLU A 206 -9.67 -3.57 35.74
C GLU A 206 -10.55 -2.37 36.10
N GLY A 207 -9.98 -1.34 36.73
CA GLY A 207 -10.64 -0.08 37.06
C GLY A 207 -10.65 0.96 35.93
N GLY A 208 -10.06 0.66 34.77
CA GLY A 208 -9.96 1.57 33.63
C GLY A 208 -8.79 2.57 33.71
N ASN A 209 -7.93 2.48 34.72
CA ASN A 209 -6.81 3.41 34.86
C ASN A 209 -5.59 2.97 34.04
N TYR A 210 -4.91 3.93 33.43
CA TYR A 210 -3.70 3.69 32.67
C TYR A 210 -2.47 3.90 33.55
N ARG A 211 -1.70 2.82 33.77
CA ARG A 211 -0.44 2.87 34.54
C ARG A 211 0.72 2.43 33.68
N TRP A 212 1.75 3.26 33.59
CA TRP A 212 2.98 2.92 32.88
C TRP A 212 3.63 1.69 33.52
N PRO A 213 4.05 0.69 32.71
CA PRO A 213 4.78 -0.46 33.24
C PRO A 213 6.06 -0.01 33.95
N THR A 214 6.37 -0.59 35.11
CA THR A 214 7.54 -0.21 35.93
C THR A 214 8.88 -0.30 35.17
N PHE A 215 8.96 -1.11 34.12
CA PHE A 215 10.15 -1.30 33.29
C PHE A 215 10.01 -0.75 31.86
N SER A 216 9.00 0.07 31.56
CA SER A 216 8.84 0.70 30.24
C SER A 216 9.77 1.90 30.08
N HIS A 217 11.07 1.65 29.97
CA HIS A 217 12.00 2.70 29.53
C HIS A 217 11.92 2.83 28.01
N PRO A 218 11.94 4.05 27.46
CA PRO A 218 11.97 4.26 26.02
C PRO A 218 13.25 3.66 25.45
N ILE A 219 13.12 2.86 24.40
CA ILE A 219 14.27 2.18 23.80
C ILE A 219 14.66 2.89 22.53
N ARG A 220 15.89 3.41 22.55
CA ARG A 220 16.50 4.12 21.44
C ARG A 220 17.50 3.21 20.73
N ILE A 221 17.15 2.78 19.53
CA ILE A 221 17.98 1.88 18.72
C ILE A 221 18.63 2.72 17.63
N ARG A 222 19.97 2.79 17.67
CA ARG A 222 20.76 3.49 16.66
C ARG A 222 21.41 2.49 15.72
N PRO A 223 21.53 2.80 14.43
CA PRO A 223 22.26 1.94 13.51
C PRO A 223 23.76 2.03 13.76
N HIS A 224 24.49 0.96 13.41
CA HIS A 224 25.95 0.93 13.52
C HIS A 224 26.66 1.76 12.44
N TYR A 225 25.96 2.13 11.37
CA TYR A 225 26.48 2.89 10.25
C TYR A 225 25.45 3.93 9.79
N PRO A 226 25.87 4.98 9.04
CA PRO A 226 24.95 6.00 8.55
C PRO A 226 23.85 5.39 7.68
N MET A 227 22.60 5.56 8.07
CA MET A 227 21.41 5.15 7.33
C MET A 227 20.23 6.07 7.67
N SER A 228 19.11 5.91 6.96
CA SER A 228 17.85 6.60 7.26
C SER A 228 16.71 5.59 7.31
N PHE A 229 15.76 5.78 8.22
CA PHE A 229 14.60 4.93 8.45
C PHE A 229 13.35 5.57 7.84
N TRP A 230 12.96 5.16 6.64
CA TRP A 230 11.87 5.83 5.90
C TRP A 230 10.48 5.45 6.37
N CYS A 231 10.26 4.17 6.66
CA CYS A 231 8.94 3.65 6.98
C CYS A 231 9.01 2.41 7.87
N SER A 232 7.89 2.10 8.53
CA SER A 232 7.73 0.93 9.39
C SER A 232 6.34 0.32 9.24
N ALA A 233 6.26 -1.00 9.39
CA ALA A 233 4.99 -1.73 9.43
C ALA A 233 5.10 -2.84 10.49
N ALA A 234 4.11 -2.91 11.39
CA ALA A 234 4.04 -3.94 12.41
C ALA A 234 3.57 -5.26 11.81
N GLN A 235 4.15 -6.38 12.26
CA GLN A 235 3.67 -7.70 11.90
C GLN A 235 2.23 -7.86 12.42
N PRO A 236 1.30 -8.41 11.62
CA PRO A 236 -0.11 -8.48 11.99
C PRO A 236 -0.38 -9.40 13.19
N ALA A 237 0.38 -10.49 13.32
CA ALA A 237 0.27 -11.44 14.41
C ALA A 237 1.62 -12.07 14.73
N GLY A 238 1.83 -12.47 15.98
CA GLY A 238 3.09 -13.02 16.46
C GLY A 238 3.12 -13.19 17.98
N SER A 239 4.21 -13.72 18.50
CA SER A 239 4.45 -13.86 19.95
C SER A 239 5.22 -12.68 20.54
N SER A 240 5.98 -11.96 19.71
CA SER A 240 6.84 -10.83 20.10
C SER A 240 6.56 -9.62 19.20
N ALA A 241 7.00 -8.44 19.63
CA ALA A 241 6.90 -7.26 18.79
C ALA A 241 7.88 -7.38 17.62
N TYR A 242 7.33 -7.41 16.41
CA TYR A 242 8.10 -7.58 15.19
C TYR A 242 7.67 -6.56 14.15
N PHE A 243 8.63 -5.86 13.56
CA PHE A 243 8.39 -4.79 12.59
C PHE A 243 9.24 -4.99 11.34
N ALA A 244 8.66 -4.68 10.19
CA ALA A 244 9.38 -4.44 8.95
C ALA A 244 9.75 -2.96 8.87
N ILE A 245 10.97 -2.65 8.43
CA ILE A 245 11.48 -1.28 8.35
C ILE A 245 12.11 -1.07 6.97
N GLY A 246 11.63 -0.06 6.25
CA GLY A 246 12.23 0.42 5.02
C GLY A 246 13.32 1.43 5.31
N THR A 247 14.52 1.21 4.78
CA THR A 247 15.67 2.07 5.04
C THR A 247 16.39 2.46 3.76
N SER A 248 17.27 3.46 3.85
CA SER A 248 18.17 3.84 2.75
C SER A 248 19.04 2.69 2.25
N GLU A 249 19.27 1.69 3.10
CA GLU A 249 20.10 0.51 2.85
C GLU A 249 19.31 -0.76 2.50
N GLY A 250 17.98 -0.65 2.43
CA GLY A 250 17.07 -1.73 2.09
C GLY A 250 16.12 -2.12 3.21
N LEU A 251 15.60 -3.35 3.15
CA LEU A 251 14.66 -3.90 4.11
C LEU A 251 15.41 -4.39 5.34
N HIS A 252 14.95 -3.93 6.50
CA HIS A 252 15.37 -4.43 7.79
C HIS A 252 14.15 -4.95 8.54
N THR A 253 14.38 -5.82 9.51
CA THR A 253 13.37 -6.19 10.49
C THR A 253 13.86 -5.86 11.87
N LEU A 254 12.93 -5.47 12.73
CA LEU A 254 13.18 -5.19 14.12
C LEU A 254 12.33 -6.14 14.94
N GLU A 255 12.99 -6.99 15.72
CA GLU A 255 12.33 -7.87 16.69
C GLU A 255 12.76 -7.46 18.09
N GLY A 256 11.82 -7.42 19.02
CA GLY A 256 12.18 -7.26 20.41
C GLY A 256 11.06 -7.49 21.39
N THR A 257 11.46 -7.70 22.64
CA THR A 257 10.57 -7.71 23.80
C THR A 257 11.29 -7.04 24.96
N SER A 258 10.57 -6.21 25.70
CA SER A 258 11.12 -5.44 26.82
C SER A 258 12.42 -4.73 26.41
N SER A 259 13.56 -5.07 27.03
CA SER A 259 14.87 -4.45 26.81
C SER A 259 15.69 -5.01 25.64
N HIS A 260 15.29 -6.14 25.04
CA HIS A 260 16.10 -6.82 24.03
C HIS A 260 15.53 -6.57 22.65
N TRP A 261 16.27 -5.83 21.82
CA TRP A 261 15.87 -5.49 20.46
C TRP A 261 16.99 -5.79 19.48
N THR A 262 16.64 -6.44 18.37
CA THR A 262 17.58 -6.85 17.33
C THR A 262 17.14 -6.30 15.99
N LEU A 263 17.96 -5.41 15.43
CA LEU A 263 17.79 -4.89 14.07
C LEU A 263 18.56 -5.77 13.09
N SER A 264 17.86 -6.42 12.16
CA SER A 264 18.43 -7.37 11.21
C SER A 264 18.21 -6.92 9.76
N LYS A 265 19.30 -6.80 8.98
CA LYS A 265 19.21 -6.51 7.54
C LYS A 265 18.75 -7.75 6.77
N LYS A 266 17.78 -7.60 5.87
CA LYS A 266 17.29 -8.70 5.04
C LYS A 266 17.96 -8.72 3.66
N PRO A 267 18.32 -9.91 3.15
CA PRO A 267 19.05 -10.03 1.91
C PRO A 267 18.19 -9.68 0.69
N PHE A 268 18.83 -9.09 -0.31
CA PHE A 268 18.26 -8.79 -1.61
C PHE A 268 18.93 -9.65 -2.68
N LYS A 269 18.16 -10.22 -3.61
CA LYS A 269 18.77 -10.77 -4.84
C LYS A 269 19.31 -9.61 -5.67
N GLY A 270 20.62 -9.62 -5.91
CA GLY A 270 21.42 -8.48 -6.38
C GLY A 270 22.50 -8.02 -5.38
N ASN A 271 22.50 -8.57 -4.17
CA ASN A 271 23.50 -8.32 -3.12
C ASN A 271 24.55 -9.43 -2.96
N ILE A 272 24.55 -10.45 -3.84
CA ILE A 272 25.68 -11.37 -3.95
C ILE A 272 26.78 -10.64 -4.73
N LEU A 273 27.64 -9.91 -4.03
CA LEU A 273 28.96 -9.64 -4.55
C LEU A 273 29.63 -11.00 -4.78
N PRO A 274 30.16 -11.31 -5.98
CA PRO A 274 31.16 -12.35 -6.07
C PRO A 274 32.28 -11.94 -5.13
N THR A 275 32.64 -12.82 -4.20
CA THR A 275 33.89 -12.75 -3.46
C THR A 275 35.05 -12.67 -4.44
N ARG A 276 35.41 -11.44 -4.83
CA ARG A 276 36.74 -10.93 -5.20
C ARG A 276 36.61 -9.54 -5.80
N THR A 277 37.16 -8.57 -5.07
CA THR A 277 37.77 -7.33 -5.59
C THR A 277 36.96 -6.57 -6.64
N ARG A 278 35.98 -5.76 -6.20
CA ARG A 278 35.62 -4.50 -6.87
C ARG A 278 34.80 -3.64 -5.90
N ALA A 279 35.11 -2.34 -5.88
CA ALA A 279 34.48 -1.33 -5.04
C ALA A 279 32.94 -1.42 -5.06
N PRO A 280 32.25 -1.03 -3.96
CA PRO A 280 30.79 -1.00 -3.94
C PRO A 280 30.25 -0.16 -5.11
N PRO A 281 29.20 -0.61 -5.82
CA PRO A 281 28.65 0.15 -6.94
C PRO A 281 28.15 1.52 -6.44
N LYS A 282 28.51 2.58 -7.18
CA LYS A 282 28.22 4.00 -6.89
C LYS A 282 26.72 4.40 -6.85
N HIS A 283 25.80 3.45 -6.75
CA HIS A 283 24.35 3.70 -6.73
C HIS A 283 23.67 3.05 -5.52
N SER A 284 23.92 3.55 -4.31
CA SER A 284 23.18 3.11 -3.10
C SER A 284 21.69 3.45 -3.16
N SER A 285 21.32 4.50 -3.91
CA SER A 285 19.93 4.96 -4.07
C SER A 285 18.98 3.94 -4.72
N GLN A 286 19.50 2.94 -5.43
CA GLN A 286 18.69 1.87 -6.04
C GLN A 286 18.21 0.83 -5.03
N ARG A 287 18.68 0.89 -3.78
CA ARG A 287 18.35 -0.07 -2.71
C ARG A 287 17.40 0.51 -1.66
N SER A 288 17.15 1.82 -1.70
CA SER A 288 16.30 2.52 -0.72
C SER A 288 14.87 2.01 -0.79
N VAL A 289 14.38 1.50 0.34
CA VAL A 289 13.01 1.03 0.52
C VAL A 289 12.22 2.12 1.23
N HIS A 290 11.21 2.67 0.56
CA HIS A 290 10.40 3.79 1.06
C HIS A 290 9.01 3.36 1.52
N ALA A 291 8.55 2.16 1.12
CA ALA A 291 7.30 1.58 1.59
C ALA A 291 7.53 0.14 2.04
N VAL A 292 6.95 -0.25 3.16
CA VAL A 292 6.92 -1.64 3.63
C VAL A 292 5.51 -1.98 4.09
N GLU A 293 5.09 -3.20 3.81
CA GLU A 293 3.78 -3.71 4.22
C GLU A 293 3.85 -5.24 4.37
N TRP A 294 3.13 -5.79 5.34
CA TRP A 294 3.00 -7.23 5.50
C TRP A 294 1.89 -7.76 4.59
N MET A 295 2.20 -8.76 3.75
CA MET A 295 1.21 -9.50 2.95
C MET A 295 0.66 -10.73 3.70
N SER A 296 1.40 -11.20 4.69
CA SER A 296 1.02 -12.26 5.62
C SER A 296 1.95 -12.19 6.82
N GLN A 297 1.83 -13.09 7.79
CA GLN A 297 2.75 -13.16 8.93
C GLN A 297 4.22 -13.36 8.52
N ASP A 298 4.48 -13.98 7.36
CA ASP A 298 5.83 -14.37 6.93
C ASP A 298 6.32 -13.64 5.68
N VAL A 299 5.47 -12.86 5.01
CA VAL A 299 5.80 -12.24 3.73
C VAL A 299 5.70 -10.73 3.82
N ILE A 300 6.81 -10.05 3.55
CA ILE A 300 6.91 -8.60 3.53
C ILE A 300 6.95 -8.14 2.08
N ALA A 301 6.03 -7.25 1.70
CA ALA A 301 6.16 -6.44 0.50
C ALA A 301 6.98 -5.19 0.79
N ALA A 302 7.91 -4.86 -0.09
CA ALA A 302 8.75 -3.68 0.05
C ALA A 302 8.86 -2.94 -1.29
N GLY A 303 8.54 -1.65 -1.24
CA GLY A 303 8.50 -0.71 -2.35
C GLY A 303 9.75 0.16 -2.38
N GLN A 304 10.34 0.28 -3.56
CA GLN A 304 11.57 1.03 -3.79
C GLN A 304 11.32 2.33 -4.55
N LYS A 305 12.24 3.29 -4.40
CA LYS A 305 12.22 4.56 -5.15
C LYS A 305 12.33 4.38 -6.67
N ASN A 306 12.90 3.25 -7.13
CA ASN A 306 13.04 2.90 -8.55
C ASN A 306 11.77 2.22 -9.15
N SER A 307 10.63 2.34 -8.46
CA SER A 307 9.34 1.72 -8.79
C SER A 307 9.23 0.22 -8.54
N ASN A 308 10.28 -0.48 -8.12
CA ASN A 308 10.19 -1.92 -7.91
C ASN A 308 9.45 -2.24 -6.61
N ILE A 309 8.62 -3.27 -6.66
CA ILE A 309 8.00 -3.91 -5.49
C ILE A 309 8.49 -5.34 -5.46
N PHE A 310 9.16 -5.70 -4.36
CA PHE A 310 9.62 -7.05 -4.13
C PHE A 310 8.95 -7.65 -2.90
N LEU A 311 8.88 -8.97 -2.89
CA LEU A 311 8.42 -9.75 -1.76
C LEU A 311 9.61 -10.44 -1.11
N HIS A 312 9.67 -10.39 0.21
CA HIS A 312 10.62 -11.13 1.04
C HIS A 312 9.86 -12.16 1.87
N ASP A 313 10.21 -13.44 1.73
CA ASP A 313 9.65 -14.52 2.55
C ASP A 313 10.62 -14.82 3.70
N MET A 314 10.15 -14.58 4.92
CA MET A 314 10.88 -14.72 6.17
C MET A 314 11.32 -16.16 6.45
N ARG A 315 10.55 -17.16 6.02
CA ARG A 315 10.83 -18.58 6.27
C ARG A 315 11.98 -19.07 5.41
N SER A 316 12.01 -18.64 4.14
CA SER A 316 13.06 -19.03 3.20
C SER A 316 14.27 -18.10 3.20
N GLY A 317 14.12 -16.88 3.75
CA GLY A 317 15.08 -15.78 3.57
C GLY A 317 15.18 -15.30 2.11
N GLY A 318 14.30 -15.76 1.23
CA GLY A 318 14.30 -15.46 -0.19
C GLY A 318 13.59 -14.14 -0.51
N SER A 319 14.16 -13.40 -1.46
CA SER A 319 13.56 -12.17 -1.99
C SER A 319 13.37 -12.27 -3.50
N ALA A 320 12.24 -11.75 -4.00
CA ALA A 320 11.96 -11.69 -5.44
C ALA A 320 11.23 -10.39 -5.81
N THR A 321 11.75 -9.65 -6.78
CA THR A 321 11.02 -8.55 -7.41
C THR A 321 9.85 -9.12 -8.21
N ARG A 322 8.63 -8.69 -7.87
CA ARG A 322 7.39 -9.24 -8.45
C ARG A 322 6.64 -8.24 -9.31
N LEU A 323 6.64 -6.97 -8.91
CA LEU A 323 5.89 -5.92 -9.58
C LEU A 323 6.76 -4.70 -9.77
N ARG A 324 6.34 -3.85 -10.70
CA ARG A 324 6.91 -2.51 -10.93
C ARG A 324 5.76 -1.51 -11.00
N HIS A 325 5.77 -0.55 -10.09
CA HIS A 325 4.84 0.56 -10.07
C HIS A 325 5.14 1.56 -11.20
N ASN A 326 4.27 2.54 -11.40
CA ASN A 326 4.45 3.52 -12.48
C ASN A 326 5.52 4.56 -12.13
N ASP A 327 5.63 4.88 -10.84
CA ASP A 327 6.50 5.87 -10.24
C ASP A 327 7.12 5.30 -8.94
N ALA A 328 7.79 6.15 -8.16
CA ALA A 328 8.41 5.72 -6.90
C ALA A 328 7.36 5.20 -5.93
N VAL A 329 7.61 4.04 -5.30
CA VAL A 329 6.67 3.49 -4.32
C VAL A 329 6.94 4.13 -2.97
N MET A 330 6.02 4.97 -2.53
CA MET A 330 6.15 5.75 -1.29
C MET A 330 5.28 5.20 -0.16
N GLU A 331 4.15 4.60 -0.50
CA GLU A 331 3.31 3.89 0.47
C GLU A 331 2.64 2.68 -0.15
N MET A 332 2.38 1.67 0.66
CA MET A 332 1.65 0.46 0.28
C MET A 332 0.74 0.01 1.40
N LYS A 333 -0.39 -0.59 1.05
CA LYS A 333 -1.32 -1.23 1.98
C LYS A 333 -1.79 -2.56 1.40
N GLN A 334 -1.88 -3.58 2.24
CA GLN A 334 -2.46 -4.86 1.85
C GLN A 334 -3.97 -4.73 1.69
N MET A 335 -4.54 -5.27 0.61
CA MET A 335 -5.99 -5.36 0.42
C MET A 335 -6.50 -6.76 0.76
N ASP A 336 -5.84 -7.80 0.26
CA ASP A 336 -6.13 -9.20 0.59
C ASP A 336 -4.84 -10.04 0.46
N GLU A 337 -4.95 -11.36 0.57
CA GLU A 337 -3.80 -12.29 0.47
C GLU A 337 -2.99 -12.12 -0.84
N TYR A 338 -3.65 -11.72 -1.92
CA TYR A 338 -3.06 -11.63 -3.25
C TYR A 338 -2.97 -10.21 -3.78
N ARG A 339 -3.59 -9.23 -3.14
CA ARG A 339 -3.70 -7.87 -3.65
C ARG A 339 -3.12 -6.85 -2.69
N LEU A 340 -2.45 -5.88 -3.28
CA LEU A 340 -1.90 -4.72 -2.58
C LEU A 340 -2.19 -3.46 -3.38
N VAL A 341 -2.35 -2.36 -2.68
CA VAL A 341 -2.41 -1.03 -3.27
C VAL A 341 -1.07 -0.35 -3.03
N ALA A 342 -0.53 0.28 -4.07
CA ALA A 342 0.70 1.07 -3.99
C ALA A 342 0.44 2.49 -4.47
N ALA A 343 0.96 3.45 -3.72
CA ALA A 343 0.94 4.86 -4.04
C ALA A 343 2.35 5.37 -4.33
N GLY A 344 2.44 6.18 -5.37
CA GLY A 344 3.56 7.07 -5.64
C GLY A 344 3.10 8.52 -5.79
N PRO A 345 4.01 9.42 -6.14
CA PRO A 345 3.69 10.86 -6.28
C PRO A 345 2.58 11.16 -7.27
N SER A 346 2.46 10.37 -8.34
CA SER A 346 1.57 10.65 -9.47
C SER A 346 0.51 9.58 -9.68
N SER A 347 0.64 8.42 -9.03
CA SER A 347 -0.25 7.30 -9.29
C SER A 347 -0.59 6.49 -8.06
N LEU A 348 -1.84 6.07 -7.99
CA LEU A 348 -2.34 5.09 -7.04
C LEU A 348 -2.86 3.90 -7.84
N ARG A 349 -2.35 2.70 -7.56
CA ARG A 349 -2.67 1.49 -8.32
C ARG A 349 -2.78 0.27 -7.42
N MET A 350 -3.77 -0.57 -7.68
CA MET A 350 -3.91 -1.89 -7.08
C MET A 350 -3.30 -2.95 -8.00
N TYR A 351 -2.60 -3.90 -7.41
CA TYR A 351 -1.98 -5.02 -8.10
C TYR A 351 -2.49 -6.35 -7.55
N ASP A 352 -2.57 -7.37 -8.41
CA ASP A 352 -2.87 -8.74 -8.01
C ASP A 352 -1.64 -9.60 -8.30
N LEU A 353 -1.04 -10.12 -7.23
CA LEU A 353 0.22 -10.87 -7.23
C LEU A 353 0.15 -12.16 -8.04
N ARG A 354 -1.05 -12.73 -8.24
CA ARG A 354 -1.25 -13.93 -9.07
C ARG A 354 -1.03 -13.64 -10.56
N PHE A 355 -1.22 -12.39 -10.96
CA PHE A 355 -1.00 -11.91 -12.33
C PHE A 355 0.33 -11.16 -12.48
N ALA A 356 1.21 -11.26 -11.49
CA ALA A 356 2.55 -10.68 -11.57
C ALA A 356 3.33 -11.28 -12.75
N PRO A 357 4.05 -10.47 -13.54
CA PRO A 357 4.80 -10.95 -14.68
C PRO A 357 5.91 -11.92 -14.25
N LYS A 358 6.12 -13.00 -15.01
CA LYS A 358 7.20 -13.97 -14.75
C LYS A 358 8.60 -13.37 -14.94
N MET A 359 8.72 -12.40 -15.85
CA MET A 359 9.91 -11.59 -16.05
C MET A 359 9.48 -10.14 -16.23
N LEU A 360 10.14 -9.25 -15.49
CA LEU A 360 9.99 -7.81 -15.65
C LEU A 360 10.86 -7.38 -16.85
N GLU A 361 10.21 -7.03 -17.96
CA GLU A 361 10.88 -6.33 -19.06
C GLU A 361 11.41 -4.98 -18.55
N ARG A 362 12.58 -4.55 -19.05
CA ARG A 362 13.39 -3.50 -18.42
C ARG A 362 12.73 -2.11 -18.33
N HIS A 363 11.58 -1.90 -18.99
CA HIS A 363 10.96 -0.57 -19.09
C HIS A 363 9.45 -0.51 -18.83
N ASP A 364 8.75 -1.63 -18.66
CA ASP A 364 7.29 -1.61 -18.53
C ASP A 364 6.84 -1.68 -17.06
N SER A 365 5.92 -0.79 -16.68
CA SER A 365 5.21 -0.90 -15.42
C SER A 365 4.32 -2.16 -15.44
N SER A 366 4.18 -2.81 -14.31
CA SER A 366 3.28 -3.96 -14.18
C SER A 366 1.85 -3.51 -14.44
N LYS A 367 1.08 -4.36 -15.14
CA LYS A 367 -0.32 -4.08 -15.42
C LYS A 367 -1.10 -4.03 -14.09
N PRO A 368 -1.72 -2.90 -13.74
CA PRO A 368 -2.52 -2.82 -12.53
C PRO A 368 -3.80 -3.66 -12.66
N TYR A 369 -4.26 -4.20 -11.54
CA TYR A 369 -5.60 -4.78 -11.41
C TYR A 369 -6.66 -3.68 -11.44
N LEU A 370 -6.40 -2.58 -10.73
CA LEU A 370 -7.27 -1.41 -10.66
C LEU A 370 -6.45 -0.12 -10.60
N THR A 371 -6.95 0.94 -11.21
CA THR A 371 -6.33 2.27 -11.21
C THR A 371 -7.30 3.29 -10.62
N PHE A 372 -6.77 4.29 -9.93
CA PHE A 372 -7.53 5.39 -9.35
C PHE A 372 -7.23 6.68 -10.12
N PRO A 373 -8.00 7.02 -11.16
CA PRO A 373 -7.62 8.06 -12.14
C PRO A 373 -7.68 9.48 -11.58
N GLU A 374 -8.54 9.74 -10.60
CA GLU A 374 -8.74 11.06 -9.99
C GLU A 374 -7.87 11.26 -8.73
N PHE A 375 -6.89 10.39 -8.51
CA PHE A 375 -5.98 10.48 -7.37
C PHE A 375 -5.08 11.71 -7.48
N SER A 376 -5.08 12.54 -6.43
CA SER A 376 -4.11 13.62 -6.24
C SER A 376 -3.43 13.47 -4.87
N SER A 377 -2.10 13.49 -4.88
CA SER A 377 -1.30 13.17 -3.70
C SER A 377 -0.76 14.42 -3.02
N LEU A 378 -0.53 14.34 -1.71
CA LEU A 378 0.39 15.22 -1.02
C LEU A 378 1.84 14.97 -1.50
N PRO A 379 2.80 15.89 -1.26
CA PRO A 379 4.20 15.68 -1.61
C PRO A 379 4.78 14.36 -1.08
N PHE A 380 4.29 13.91 0.08
CA PHE A 380 4.46 12.56 0.59
C PHE A 380 3.09 11.89 0.61
N PRO A 381 2.79 10.99 -0.36
CA PRO A 381 1.51 10.31 -0.43
C PRO A 381 1.21 9.57 0.88
N THR A 382 -0.01 9.73 1.38
CA THR A 382 -0.54 8.95 2.48
C THR A 382 -1.95 8.48 2.14
N PHE A 383 -2.29 7.24 2.43
CA PHE A 383 -3.64 6.70 2.27
C PHE A 383 -3.86 5.53 3.22
N ASP A 384 -5.12 5.24 3.48
CA ASP A 384 -5.51 4.02 4.15
C ASP A 384 -6.70 3.38 3.44
N LEU A 385 -6.91 2.10 3.69
CA LEU A 385 -8.01 1.35 3.09
C LEU A 385 -8.78 0.56 4.13
N SER A 386 -10.09 0.42 3.90
CA SER A 386 -10.97 -0.46 4.65
C SER A 386 -11.44 -1.59 3.75
N THR A 387 -11.06 -2.81 4.09
CA THR A 387 -11.46 -4.02 3.35
C THR A 387 -12.92 -4.39 3.59
N GLU A 388 -13.42 -4.13 4.81
CA GLU A 388 -14.81 -4.31 5.21
C GLU A 388 -15.73 -3.39 4.40
N LEU A 389 -15.42 -2.08 4.42
CA LEU A 389 -16.21 -1.07 3.70
C LEU A 389 -15.96 -1.10 2.20
N GLY A 390 -14.85 -1.69 1.74
CA GLY A 390 -14.47 -1.66 0.33
C GLY A 390 -14.05 -0.27 -0.15
N LEU A 391 -13.46 0.55 0.73
CA LEU A 391 -13.15 1.95 0.49
C LEU A 391 -11.68 2.26 0.73
N LEU A 392 -11.17 3.29 0.05
CA LEU A 392 -9.83 3.85 0.22
C LEU A 392 -9.95 5.35 0.42
N ALA A 393 -9.29 5.87 1.44
CA ALA A 393 -9.25 7.29 1.75
C ALA A 393 -7.83 7.84 1.56
N SER A 394 -7.72 9.00 0.94
CA SER A 394 -6.45 9.70 0.73
C SER A 394 -6.65 11.20 0.90
N PRO A 395 -5.83 11.90 1.70
CA PRO A 395 -5.75 13.34 1.67
C PRO A 395 -5.25 13.87 0.33
N SER A 396 -5.70 15.06 -0.03
CA SER A 396 -5.29 15.80 -1.22
C SER A 396 -4.72 17.16 -0.86
N GLN A 397 -3.91 17.73 -1.77
CA GLN A 397 -3.41 19.10 -1.67
C GLN A 397 -4.53 20.15 -1.72
N ASP A 398 -5.71 19.79 -2.23
CA ASP A 398 -6.88 20.68 -2.34
C ASP A 398 -7.62 20.88 -1.00
N CYS A 399 -6.98 20.54 0.12
CA CYS A 399 -7.54 20.51 1.48
C CYS A 399 -8.86 19.73 1.58
N LYS A 400 -8.92 18.58 0.90
CA LYS A 400 -10.03 17.63 0.93
C LYS A 400 -9.52 16.21 1.12
N ILE A 401 -10.42 15.33 1.53
CA ILE A 401 -10.18 13.89 1.52
C ILE A 401 -10.87 13.29 0.30
N GLN A 402 -10.10 12.54 -0.49
CA GLN A 402 -10.59 11.74 -1.58
C GLN A 402 -10.99 10.36 -1.05
N LEU A 403 -12.19 9.91 -1.41
CA LEU A 403 -12.70 8.59 -1.05
C LEU A 403 -12.93 7.80 -2.33
N PHE A 404 -12.34 6.62 -2.45
CA PHE A 404 -12.41 5.77 -3.64
C PHE A 404 -13.02 4.41 -3.32
N SER A 405 -13.75 3.85 -4.28
CA SER A 405 -14.19 2.45 -4.23
C SER A 405 -13.03 1.52 -4.58
N LEU A 406 -12.75 0.53 -3.72
CA LEU A 406 -11.78 -0.54 -3.99
C LEU A 406 -12.25 -1.50 -5.10
N GLN A 407 -13.50 -1.41 -5.52
CA GLN A 407 -14.09 -2.28 -6.54
C GLN A 407 -14.10 -1.65 -7.93
N THR A 408 -14.33 -0.33 -8.02
CA THR A 408 -14.43 0.40 -9.28
C THR A 408 -13.26 1.35 -9.54
N GLY A 409 -12.54 1.76 -8.50
CA GLY A 409 -11.43 2.71 -8.57
C GLY A 409 -11.88 4.17 -8.72
N LEU A 410 -13.20 4.41 -8.74
CA LEU A 410 -13.80 5.73 -8.90
C LEU A 410 -14.03 6.39 -7.54
N GLN A 411 -14.09 7.72 -7.54
CA GLN A 411 -14.43 8.47 -6.34
C GLN A 411 -15.88 8.19 -5.91
N VAL A 412 -16.07 8.10 -4.58
CA VAL A 412 -17.37 7.91 -3.93
C VAL A 412 -17.76 9.23 -3.28
N SER A 413 -18.89 9.78 -3.70
CA SER A 413 -19.44 10.99 -3.08
C SER A 413 -19.92 10.71 -1.66
N SER A 414 -19.52 11.57 -0.74
CA SER A 414 -19.85 11.51 0.68
C SER A 414 -19.76 12.88 1.34
N PRO A 415 -20.38 13.09 2.52
CA PRO A 415 -20.14 14.28 3.34
C PRO A 415 -18.65 14.56 3.57
N LEU A 416 -17.84 13.51 3.72
CA LEU A 416 -16.37 13.59 3.84
C LEU A 416 -15.71 14.24 2.61
N THR A 417 -16.06 13.79 1.40
CA THR A 417 -15.50 14.39 0.15
C THR A 417 -16.01 15.81 -0.12
N GLY A 418 -17.18 16.16 0.42
CA GLY A 418 -17.75 17.50 0.33
C GLY A 418 -17.13 18.49 1.32
N HIS A 419 -16.47 18.00 2.37
CA HIS A 419 -15.88 18.84 3.41
C HIS A 419 -14.57 19.48 2.96
N GLN A 420 -14.46 20.80 3.16
CA GLN A 420 -13.28 21.60 2.86
C GLN A 420 -12.57 21.93 4.17
N TYR A 421 -11.34 21.43 4.32
CA TYR A 421 -10.48 21.74 5.46
C TYR A 421 -9.78 23.09 5.28
N SER A 422 -9.43 23.73 6.40
CA SER A 422 -8.65 24.97 6.43
C SER A 422 -7.21 24.78 5.92
N SER A 423 -6.65 23.61 6.17
CA SER A 423 -5.32 23.17 5.76
C SER A 423 -5.41 21.75 5.19
N PRO A 424 -4.43 21.30 4.39
CA PRO A 424 -4.43 19.93 3.88
C PRO A 424 -4.36 18.92 5.03
N PRO A 425 -5.33 17.99 5.15
CA PRO A 425 -5.23 16.90 6.10
C PRO A 425 -3.94 16.12 5.86
N SER A 426 -3.25 15.76 6.94
CA SER A 426 -1.89 15.22 6.86
C SER A 426 -1.85 13.70 6.87
N CYS A 427 -2.90 13.06 7.40
CA CYS A 427 -3.02 11.61 7.50
C CYS A 427 -4.47 11.17 7.66
N VAL A 428 -4.73 9.92 7.31
CA VAL A 428 -6.00 9.24 7.48
C VAL A 428 -5.77 7.82 8.00
N ARG A 429 -6.67 7.32 8.83
CA ARG A 429 -6.60 5.94 9.35
C ARG A 429 -7.98 5.34 9.48
N PHE A 430 -8.24 4.24 8.79
CA PHE A 430 -9.46 3.46 9.01
C PHE A 430 -9.34 2.65 10.30
N GLU A 431 -10.45 2.61 11.03
CA GLU A 431 -10.64 1.81 12.21
C GLU A 431 -11.81 0.87 11.97
N TYR A 432 -11.66 -0.35 12.45
CA TYR A 432 -12.73 -1.33 12.47
C TYR A 432 -13.31 -1.36 13.88
N GLY A 433 -14.61 -1.65 14.00
CA GLY A 433 -15.23 -1.82 15.30
C GLY A 433 -14.49 -2.87 16.11
N ASN A 434 -14.25 -2.60 17.39
CA ASN A 434 -13.60 -3.56 18.29
C ASN A 434 -14.65 -4.56 18.80
N ASP A 435 -14.60 -5.80 18.32
CA ASP A 435 -15.45 -6.89 18.83
C ASP A 435 -15.03 -7.38 20.24
N THR A 436 -13.91 -6.91 20.80
CA THR A 436 -13.40 -7.37 22.11
C THR A 436 -12.58 -6.31 22.86
N PRO A 437 -12.80 -6.09 24.19
CA PRO A 437 -13.94 -6.52 24.99
C PRO A 437 -15.17 -5.61 24.79
N GLU A 438 -16.36 -6.15 25.06
CA GLU A 438 -17.72 -5.61 24.83
C GLU A 438 -18.05 -4.17 25.30
N TRP A 439 -17.11 -3.41 25.89
CA TRP A 439 -17.45 -2.25 26.74
C TRP A 439 -16.75 -0.93 26.42
N ARG A 440 -15.93 -0.81 25.37
CA ARG A 440 -14.95 0.29 25.33
C ARG A 440 -14.47 0.56 23.90
N GLY A 441 -15.26 1.11 22.98
CA GLY A 441 -14.71 1.42 21.66
C GLY A 441 -15.77 1.82 20.64
N PRO A 442 -15.36 2.35 19.46
CA PRO A 442 -16.33 2.66 18.41
C PRO A 442 -17.09 1.39 18.04
N HIS A 443 -18.42 1.43 18.17
CA HIS A 443 -19.32 0.30 17.90
C HIS A 443 -19.40 -0.09 16.42
N GLY A 444 -18.78 0.68 15.54
CA GLY A 444 -18.74 0.46 14.11
C GLY A 444 -17.43 0.99 13.53
N PRO A 445 -17.26 0.85 12.20
CA PRO A 445 -16.09 1.39 11.54
C PRO A 445 -15.99 2.91 11.77
N SER A 446 -14.77 3.43 11.69
CA SER A 446 -14.54 4.88 11.66
C SER A 446 -13.34 5.23 10.80
N LEU A 447 -13.23 6.51 10.45
CA LEU A 447 -12.06 7.07 9.79
C LEU A 447 -11.52 8.21 10.63
N LEU A 448 -10.29 8.08 11.12
CA LEU A 448 -9.57 9.18 11.76
C LEU A 448 -8.91 10.05 10.69
N VAL A 449 -8.98 11.36 10.91
CA VAL A 449 -8.36 12.37 10.08
C VAL A 449 -7.53 13.28 10.97
N GLY A 450 -6.23 13.40 10.67
CA GLY A 450 -5.36 14.38 11.32
C GLY A 450 -5.21 15.63 10.47
N THR A 451 -5.53 16.79 11.05
CA THR A 451 -5.37 18.10 10.40
C THR A 451 -4.87 19.10 11.44
N ASP A 452 -3.73 19.74 11.19
CA ASP A 452 -3.06 20.64 12.15
C ASP A 452 -2.93 20.02 13.55
N ASP A 453 -3.56 20.59 14.58
CA ASP A 453 -3.58 20.11 15.97
C ASP A 453 -4.79 19.23 16.31
N VAL A 454 -5.68 18.98 15.34
CA VAL A 454 -6.96 18.32 15.54
C VAL A 454 -6.97 16.92 14.95
N VAL A 455 -7.51 15.98 15.72
CA VAL A 455 -7.95 14.68 15.22
C VAL A 455 -9.47 14.67 15.14
N GLU A 456 -9.99 14.44 13.94
CA GLU A 456 -11.42 14.22 13.70
C GLU A 456 -11.71 12.74 13.53
N GLN A 457 -12.89 12.32 13.94
CA GLN A 457 -13.43 10.99 13.69
C GLN A 457 -14.66 11.11 12.80
N TRP A 458 -14.66 10.35 11.70
CA TRP A 458 -15.80 10.16 10.83
C TRP A 458 -16.40 8.78 11.08
N THR A 459 -17.67 8.74 11.49
CA THR A 459 -18.40 7.51 11.83
C THR A 459 -19.46 7.22 10.77
N TRP A 460 -19.72 5.94 10.51
CA TRP A 460 -20.58 5.47 9.41
C TRP A 460 -22.04 5.30 9.81
#